data_AF-A0AAU3KWD8-F1
#
_entry.id   AF-A0AAU3KWD8-F1
#
_cell.length_a   1.000
_cell.length_b   1.000
_cell.length_c   1.000
_cell.angle_alpha   90.00
_cell.angle_beta   90.00
_cell.angle_gamma   90.00
#
_symmetry.space_group_name_H-M   'P 1'
#
loop_
_entity.id
_entity.type
_entity.pdbx_description
1 polymer ?
#
loop_
_entity_poly.entity_id
_entity_poly.type
_entity_poly.pdbx_seq_one_letter_code
_entity_poly.pdbx_strand_id
1 'polypeptide(L)' 'MPNPRVARRYRNLLLDNGFTDVHIEVHTIVWTDATVLPTLADIGEGTWLGEQATRARDDRLFVAMSFVPASGTRAD' A
#
# COMPACT_ATOMS: atom_id res chain seq x y z
N MET A 1 -4.63 -4.04 11.01
CA MET A 1 -5.22 -4.54 9.74
C MET A 1 -5.67 -3.35 8.90
N PRO A 2 -5.42 -3.33 7.57
CA PRO A 2 -5.97 -2.31 6.69
C PRO A 2 -7.49 -2.43 6.74
N ASN A 3 -8.13 -1.47 7.39
CA ASN A 3 -9.58 -1.41 7.50
C ASN A 3 -10.08 -0.65 6.25
N PRO A 4 -10.91 -1.24 5.38
CA PRO A 4 -11.38 -0.57 4.16
C PRO A 4 -12.16 0.73 4.47
N ARG A 5 -12.60 0.94 5.71
CA ARG A 5 -13.21 2.20 6.17
C ARG A 5 -12.21 3.34 6.35
N VAL A 6 -10.90 3.06 6.39
CA VAL A 6 -9.84 4.07 6.51
C VAL A 6 -9.83 5.01 5.30
N ALA A 7 -10.03 4.48 4.08
CA ALA A 7 -10.15 5.30 2.87
C ALA A 7 -11.36 6.27 2.94
N ARG A 8 -12.49 5.80 3.47
CA ARG A 8 -13.67 6.64 3.76
C ARG A 8 -13.35 7.76 4.74
N ARG A 9 -12.51 7.49 5.75
CA ARG A 9 -12.07 8.49 6.73
C ARG A 9 -11.16 9.55 6.11
N TYR A 10 -10.29 9.18 5.16
CA TYR A 10 -9.45 10.13 4.43
C TYR A 10 -10.26 11.07 3.54
N ARG A 11 -11.29 10.56 2.84
CA ARG A 11 -12.21 11.41 2.09
C ARG A 11 -12.87 12.46 2.97
N ASN A 12 -13.42 12.02 4.11
CA ASN A 12 -14.10 12.95 5.03
C ASN A 12 -13.12 13.97 5.60
N LEU A 13 -11.90 13.56 5.96
CA LEU A 13 -10.88 14.49 6.43
C LEU A 13 -10.61 15.62 5.43
N LEU A 14 -10.51 15.31 4.13
CA LEU A 14 -10.30 16.32 3.10
C LEU A 14 -11.50 17.26 2.98
N LEU A 15 -12.73 16.72 2.94
CA LEU A 15 -13.94 17.53 2.89
C LEU A 15 -14.09 18.45 4.11
N ASP A 16 -13.83 17.92 5.31
CA ASP A 16 -13.89 18.66 6.57
C ASP A 16 -12.86 19.81 6.63
N ASN A 17 -11.84 19.78 5.76
CA ASN A 17 -10.79 20.80 5.67
C ASN A 17 -10.89 21.64 4.38
N GLY A 18 -12.08 21.73 3.76
CA GLY A 18 -12.35 22.65 2.67
C GLY A 18 -11.83 22.20 1.30
N PHE A 19 -11.47 20.92 1.15
CA PHE A 19 -11.23 20.35 -0.18
C PHE A 19 -12.55 20.00 -0.86
N THR A 20 -12.57 20.15 -2.18
CA THR A 20 -13.65 19.81 -3.10
C THR A 20 -13.14 18.80 -4.13
N ASP A 21 -14.04 18.24 -4.96
CA ASP A 21 -13.69 17.23 -5.97
C ASP A 21 -12.78 16.13 -5.42
N VAL A 22 -13.16 15.57 -4.27
CA VAL A 22 -12.35 14.55 -3.59
C VAL A 22 -12.52 13.20 -4.28
N HIS A 23 -11.42 12.68 -4.82
CA HIS A 23 -11.32 11.37 -5.46
C HIS A 23 -10.51 10.40 -4.59
N ILE A 24 -10.90 9.12 -4.66
CA ILE A 24 -10.15 8.01 -4.08
C ILE A 24 -9.69 7.12 -5.21
N GLU A 25 -8.40 6.86 -5.27
CA GLU A 25 -7.82 5.93 -6.23
C GLU A 25 -7.33 4.68 -5.48
N VAL A 26 -7.27 3.56 -6.19
CA VAL A 26 -6.64 2.34 -5.69
C VAL A 26 -5.59 1.94 -6.71
N HIS A 27 -4.34 1.93 -6.27
CA HIS A 27 -3.22 1.49 -7.07
C HIS A 27 -2.63 0.25 -6.41
N THR A 28 -2.31 -0.74 -7.22
CA THR A 28 -1.69 -1.98 -6.75
C THR A 28 -0.38 -2.19 -7.47
N ILE A 29 0.69 -2.32 -6.70
CA ILE A 29 1.98 -2.75 -7.21
C ILE A 29 2.12 -4.24 -6.91
N VAL A 30 2.52 -4.99 -7.92
CA VAL A 30 2.75 -6.43 -7.83
C VAL A 30 4.22 -6.70 -8.08
N TRP A 31 4.85 -7.40 -7.15
CA TRP A 31 6.19 -7.96 -7.32
C TRP A 31 6.11 -9.47 -7.32
N THR A 32 6.78 -10.08 -8.29
CA THR A 32 6.96 -11.53 -8.38
C THR A 32 8.43 -11.95 -8.26
N ASP A 33 9.35 -11.00 -8.15
CA ASP A 33 10.79 -11.23 -8.09
C ASP A 33 11.42 -10.66 -6.82
N ALA A 34 12.72 -10.93 -6.64
CA ALA A 34 13.48 -10.56 -5.45
C ALA A 34 13.65 -9.05 -5.22
N THR A 35 13.28 -8.17 -6.15
CA THR A 35 13.46 -6.71 -6.02
C THR A 35 12.68 -6.11 -4.85
N VAL A 36 11.63 -6.80 -4.38
CA VAL A 36 10.81 -6.37 -3.24
C VAL A 36 11.44 -6.73 -1.87
N LEU A 37 12.47 -7.58 -1.82
CA LEU A 37 13.05 -8.05 -0.56
C LEU A 37 13.55 -6.92 0.37
N PRO A 38 14.17 -5.83 -0.12
CA PRO A 38 14.53 -4.69 0.74
C PRO A 38 13.30 -4.07 1.40
N THR A 39 12.21 -3.87 0.67
CA THR A 39 10.94 -3.36 1.23
C THR A 39 10.32 -4.33 2.23
N LEU A 40 10.44 -5.65 2.02
CA LEU A 40 9.97 -6.63 2.99
C LEU A 40 10.79 -6.62 4.30
N ALA A 41 12.08 -6.28 4.22
CA ALA A 41 12.93 -6.17 5.41
C ALA A 41 12.51 -5.02 6.34
N ASP A 42 11.87 -3.97 5.81
CA ASP A 42 11.37 -2.85 6.62
C ASP A 42 10.09 -3.19 7.42
N ILE A 43 9.42 -4.30 7.08
CA ILE A 43 8.12 -4.69 7.68
C ILE A 43 8.13 -6.03 8.41
N GLY A 44 9.23 -6.77 8.32
CA GLY A 44 9.38 -8.06 8.97
C GLY A 44 10.82 -8.54 8.99
N GLU A 45 11.15 -9.31 10.03
CA GLU A 45 12.53 -9.73 10.32
C GLU A 45 12.65 -11.25 10.52
N GLY A 46 13.88 -11.73 10.64
CA GLY A 46 14.19 -13.10 11.05
C GLY A 46 13.80 -14.17 10.05
N THR A 47 13.28 -15.29 10.55
CA THR A 47 12.96 -16.49 9.74
C THR A 47 11.96 -16.19 8.64
N TRP A 48 11.00 -15.31 8.89
CA TRP A 48 10.00 -14.92 7.90
C TRP A 48 10.64 -14.26 6.67
N LEU A 49 11.59 -13.33 6.86
CA LEU A 49 12.27 -12.68 5.74
C LEU A 49 13.13 -13.69 4.95
N GLY A 50 13.77 -14.63 5.64
CA GLY A 50 14.49 -15.74 5.02
C GLY A 50 13.60 -16.66 4.17
N GLU A 51 12.35 -16.89 4.59
CA GLU A 51 11.38 -17.61 3.77
C GLU A 51 11.02 -16.83 2.49
N GLN A 52 10.85 -15.51 2.55
CA GLN A 52 10.57 -14.70 1.36
C GLN A 52 11.74 -14.74 0.37
N ALA A 53 12.97 -14.64 0.87
CA ALA A 53 14.16 -14.79 0.04
C ALA A 53 14.25 -16.19 -0.60
N THR A 54 13.79 -17.23 0.09
CA THR A 54 13.71 -18.59 -0.46
C THR A 54 12.64 -18.68 -1.55
N ARG A 55 11.44 -18.14 -1.30
CA ARG A 55 10.37 -18.07 -2.31
C ARG A 55 10.84 -17.32 -3.57
N ALA A 56 11.62 -16.24 -3.42
CA ALA A 56 12.15 -15.49 -4.55
C ALA A 56 13.13 -16.31 -5.41
N ARG A 57 14.02 -17.09 -4.76
CA ARG A 57 14.95 -17.99 -5.46
C ARG A 57 14.24 -19.11 -6.20
N ASP A 58 13.11 -19.56 -5.68
CA ASP A 58 12.32 -20.66 -6.25
C ASP A 58 11.28 -20.18 -7.27
N ASP A 59 11.26 -18.89 -7.65
CA ASP A 59 10.25 -18.27 -8.54
C ASP A 59 8.81 -18.38 -8.01
N ARG A 60 8.67 -18.27 -6.69
CA ARG A 60 7.40 -18.43 -5.94
C ARG A 60 7.07 -17.23 -5.05
N LEU A 61 7.84 -16.14 -5.13
CA LEU A 61 7.53 -14.93 -4.40
C LEU A 61 6.35 -14.21 -5.05
N PHE A 62 5.42 -13.73 -4.23
CA PHE A 62 4.33 -12.87 -4.68
C PHE A 62 4.01 -11.86 -3.60
N VAL A 63 4.07 -10.58 -3.95
CA VAL A 63 3.67 -9.47 -3.09
C VAL A 63 2.74 -8.58 -3.87
N ALA A 64 1.53 -8.38 -3.34
CA ALA A 64 0.60 -7.36 -3.83
C ALA A 64 0.43 -6.30 -2.74
N MET A 65 0.96 -5.11 -2.99
CA MET A 65 0.78 -3.97 -2.11
C MET A 65 -0.19 -2.99 -2.75
N SER A 66 -1.29 -2.71 -2.04
CA SER A 66 -2.27 -1.72 -2.48
C SER A 66 -2.11 -0.43 -1.68
N PHE A 67 -2.04 0.70 -2.38
CA PHE A 67 -2.10 2.03 -1.80
C PHE A 67 -3.36 2.74 -2.26
N VAL A 68 -4.02 3.43 -1.32
CA VAL A 68 -5.33 4.06 -1.54
C VAL A 68 -5.21 5.56 -1.25
N PRO A 69 -4.66 6.35 -2.18
CA PRO A 69 -4.54 7.79 -1.99
C PRO A 69 -5.90 8.46 -2.09
N ALA A 70 -6.06 9.53 -1.32
CA ALA A 70 -7.17 10.47 -1.42
C ALA A 70 -6.60 11.83 -1.84
N SER A 71 -7.19 12.43 -2.86
CA SER A 71 -6.79 13.75 -3.38
C SER A 71 -8.04 14.59 -3.64
N GLY A 72 -7.88 15.91 -3.62
CA GLY A 72 -8.93 16.88 -3.95
C GLY A 72 -8.33 18.25 -4.16
N THR A 73 -9.15 19.21 -4.60
CA THR A 73 -8.74 20.59 -4.82
C THR A 73 -9.21 21.46 -3.66
N ARG A 74 -8.33 22.27 -3.06
CA ARG A 74 -8.74 23.19 -1.99
C ARG A 74 -9.68 24.25 -2.57
N ALA A 75 -10.83 24.47 -1.94
CA ALA A 75 -11.63 25.67 -2.22
C ALA A 75 -10.85 26.90 -1.74
N ASP A 76 -10.90 27.97 -2.54
CA ASP A 76 -10.33 29.27 -2.17
C ASP A 76 -11.04 29.90 -0.96
#